data_AF-A0A1F2WAP5-F1
#
_entry.id   AF-A0A1F2WAP5-F1
#
_cell.length_a   1.000
_cell.length_b   1.000
_cell.length_c   1.000
_cell.angle_alpha   90.00
_cell.angle_beta   90.00
_cell.angle_gamma   90.00
#
_symmetry.space_group_name_H-M   'P 1'
#
loop_
_entity.id
_entity.type
_entity.pdbx_description
1 polymer ?
#
loop_
_entity_poly.entity_id
_entity_poly.type
_entity_poly.pdbx_seq_one_letter_code
_entity_poly.pdbx_strand_id
1 'polypeptide(L)'
;VPYLTHPDELAGLVPGEPPYRVRQLRDWLYRTPVLEASAMTNLPGSIRQRLDPLWPFAVEAEQTDDGGRTVKWLMRAPDGASYEAVLMAYPDRNTLCLSSQAGCAMGCTFCATGQFGFERHLAAGEMVAQVAYASARLRHEPLPGSPERVGNVVFMGMGEPLANYDNLREGVRRLVKEMGISGRSITISTVGLVPGMLRLAEEPWPLTLALSLHAADDELRSRLVPLNDRYPIDELIAAARHYVEVKGRRLTLEWVLIAGVNDTPEQARGLASIAAELGA
;
A
#
# COMPACT_ATOMS: atom_id res chain seq x y z
N VAL A 1 1.37 -4.75 -20.60
CA VAL A 1 1.48 -3.52 -19.79
C VAL A 1 2.77 -3.56 -18.99
N PRO A 2 3.63 -2.53 -19.07
CA PRO A 2 4.98 -2.54 -18.48
C PRO A 2 5.07 -2.93 -17.00
N TYR A 3 4.23 -2.39 -16.12
CA TYR A 3 4.32 -2.69 -14.68
C TYR A 3 3.91 -4.11 -14.29
N LEU A 4 3.15 -4.82 -15.14
CA LEU A 4 2.79 -6.23 -14.90
C LEU A 4 3.92 -7.19 -15.28
N THR A 5 4.86 -6.75 -16.12
CA THR A 5 6.06 -7.53 -16.45
C THR A 5 7.02 -7.51 -15.26
N HIS A 6 7.64 -8.65 -14.95
CA HIS A 6 8.66 -8.70 -13.90
C HIS A 6 9.86 -7.82 -14.30
N PRO A 7 10.51 -7.07 -13.38
CA PRO A 7 11.63 -6.19 -13.72
C PRO A 7 12.75 -6.86 -14.52
N ASP A 8 13.01 -8.15 -14.26
CA ASP A 8 14.06 -8.92 -14.95
C ASP A 8 13.64 -9.41 -16.34
N GLU A 9 12.37 -9.26 -16.69
CA GLU A 9 11.80 -9.65 -17.99
C GLU A 9 11.52 -8.44 -18.89
N LEU A 10 11.91 -7.23 -18.47
CA LEU A 10 11.69 -6.00 -19.25
C LEU A 10 12.32 -6.03 -20.66
N ALA A 11 13.33 -6.88 -20.88
CA ALA A 11 13.89 -7.11 -22.22
C ALA A 11 12.85 -7.60 -23.22
N GLY A 12 11.82 -8.34 -22.76
CA GLY A 12 10.71 -8.79 -23.61
C GLY A 12 9.83 -7.66 -24.15
N LEU A 13 9.83 -6.48 -23.50
CA LEU A 13 9.10 -5.30 -23.97
C LEU A 13 9.87 -4.54 -25.07
N VAL A 14 11.17 -4.77 -25.18
CA VAL A 14 12.08 -4.14 -26.15
C VAL A 14 12.95 -5.18 -26.87
N PRO A 15 12.34 -6.17 -27.55
CA PRO A 15 13.06 -7.28 -28.16
C PRO A 15 14.00 -6.79 -29.27
N GLY A 16 15.21 -7.34 -29.30
CA GLY A 16 16.25 -6.99 -30.28
C GLY A 16 17.00 -5.70 -29.97
N GLU A 17 16.59 -4.97 -28.93
CA GLU A 17 17.28 -3.74 -28.51
C GLU A 17 18.50 -4.06 -27.62
N PRO A 18 19.54 -3.23 -27.65
CA PRO A 18 20.74 -3.43 -26.84
C PRO A 18 20.45 -3.29 -25.34
N PRO A 19 21.26 -3.92 -24.46
CA PRO A 19 20.98 -3.96 -23.01
C PRO A 19 20.80 -2.60 -22.32
N TYR A 20 21.39 -1.53 -22.85
CA TYR A 20 21.20 -0.18 -22.30
C TYR A 20 19.76 0.34 -22.47
N ARG A 21 19.00 -0.13 -23.46
CA ARG A 21 17.60 0.22 -23.67
C ARG A 21 16.70 -0.35 -22.58
N VAL A 22 16.99 -1.58 -22.15
CA VAL A 22 16.31 -2.20 -21.01
C VAL A 22 16.55 -1.39 -19.74
N ARG A 23 17.78 -0.90 -19.52
CA ARG A 23 18.11 -0.01 -18.39
C ARG A 23 17.36 1.32 -18.48
N GLN A 24 17.35 1.97 -19.64
CA GLN A 24 16.58 3.21 -19.84
C GLN A 24 15.09 3.02 -19.56
N LEU A 25 14.49 1.94 -20.04
CA LEU A 25 13.09 1.59 -19.74
C LEU A 25 12.89 1.39 -18.24
N ARG A 26 13.75 0.62 -17.59
CA ARG A 26 13.69 0.37 -16.14
C ARG A 26 13.78 1.68 -15.34
N ASP A 27 14.67 2.59 -15.73
CA ASP A 27 14.80 3.91 -15.10
C ASP A 27 13.53 4.76 -15.28
N TRP A 28 12.93 4.78 -16.47
CA TRP A 28 11.66 5.46 -16.70
C TRP A 28 10.51 4.86 -15.90
N LEU A 29 10.47 3.55 -15.69
CA LEU A 29 9.40 2.90 -14.93
C LEU A 29 9.55 3.10 -13.42
N TYR A 30 10.77 3.08 -12.87
CA TYR A 30 10.94 3.00 -11.42
C TYR A 30 11.67 4.18 -10.78
N ARG A 31 12.52 4.90 -11.52
CA ARG A 31 13.27 6.05 -10.99
C ARG A 31 12.59 7.36 -11.33
N THR A 32 12.18 7.52 -12.58
CA THR A 32 11.51 8.73 -13.07
C THR A 32 10.22 8.40 -13.82
N PRO A 33 9.20 7.80 -13.16
CA PRO A 33 7.88 7.57 -13.77
C PRO A 33 7.35 8.78 -14.56
N VAL A 34 6.75 8.54 -15.71
CA VAL A 34 6.09 9.57 -16.52
C VAL A 34 4.64 9.17 -16.77
N LEU A 35 3.75 10.15 -16.94
CA LEU A 35 2.32 9.90 -17.15
C LEU A 35 2.04 9.18 -18.48
N GLU A 36 2.87 9.43 -19.50
CA GLU A 36 2.73 8.87 -20.83
C GLU A 36 4.07 8.36 -21.37
N ALA A 37 4.04 7.28 -22.15
CA ALA A 37 5.24 6.73 -22.78
C ALA A 37 5.91 7.71 -23.76
N SER A 38 5.14 8.66 -24.31
CA SER A 38 5.62 9.73 -25.19
C SER A 38 6.74 10.56 -24.54
N ALA A 39 6.70 10.75 -23.22
CA ALA A 39 7.67 11.53 -22.45
C ALA A 39 9.02 10.82 -22.23
N MET A 40 9.16 9.53 -22.57
CA MET A 40 10.40 8.78 -22.45
C MET A 40 11.37 9.10 -23.61
N THR A 41 11.80 10.37 -23.72
CA THR A 41 12.43 10.96 -24.92
C THR A 41 13.73 10.31 -25.37
N ASN A 42 14.42 9.61 -24.46
CA ASN A 42 15.63 8.87 -24.82
C ASN A 42 15.33 7.49 -25.44
N LEU A 43 14.07 7.05 -25.54
CA LEU A 43 13.65 5.81 -26.22
C LEU A 43 13.14 6.09 -27.65
N PRO A 44 13.44 5.22 -28.64
CA PRO A 44 12.88 5.30 -29.99
C PRO A 44 11.34 5.39 -29.99
N GLY A 45 10.78 6.08 -30.98
CA GLY A 45 9.32 6.22 -31.14
C GLY A 45 8.60 4.87 -31.24
N SER A 46 9.21 3.89 -31.93
CA SER A 46 8.70 2.53 -32.05
C SER A 46 8.62 1.80 -30.70
N ILE A 47 9.58 2.04 -29.79
CA ILE A 47 9.52 1.50 -28.43
C ILE A 47 8.40 2.18 -27.65
N ARG A 48 8.35 3.52 -27.67
CA ARG A 48 7.33 4.29 -26.92
C ARG A 48 5.91 3.86 -27.28
N GLN A 49 5.63 3.64 -28.56
CA GLN A 49 4.32 3.18 -29.04
C GLN A 49 3.93 1.79 -28.51
N ARG A 50 4.90 0.89 -28.30
CA ARG A 50 4.65 -0.46 -27.77
C ARG A 50 4.39 -0.50 -26.26
N LEU A 51 4.70 0.59 -25.56
CA LEU A 51 4.50 0.70 -24.11
C LEU A 51 3.10 1.23 -23.77
N ASP A 52 2.25 1.49 -24.75
CA ASP A 52 0.87 1.95 -24.55
C ASP A 52 -0.10 0.74 -24.54
N PRO A 53 -0.96 0.56 -23.51
CA PRO A 53 -1.03 1.36 -22.28
C PRO A 53 0.14 1.10 -21.32
N LEU A 54 0.61 2.19 -20.70
CA LEU A 54 1.70 2.19 -19.72
C LEU A 54 1.24 1.61 -18.37
N TRP A 55 0.02 1.93 -17.99
CA TRP A 55 -0.55 1.63 -16.68
C TRP A 55 -1.42 0.38 -16.73
N PRO A 56 -1.46 -0.43 -15.65
CA PRO A 56 -2.35 -1.58 -15.56
C PRO A 56 -3.78 -1.18 -15.20
N PHE A 57 -4.10 0.11 -15.29
CA PHE A 57 -5.41 0.68 -15.01
C PHE A 57 -5.62 1.95 -15.84
N ALA A 58 -6.89 2.32 -16.02
CA ALA A 58 -7.29 3.67 -16.38
C ALA A 58 -7.67 4.43 -15.09
N VAL A 59 -7.36 5.74 -15.03
CA VAL A 59 -7.90 6.61 -13.99
C VAL A 59 -9.28 7.06 -14.44
N GLU A 60 -10.33 6.55 -13.79
CA GLU A 60 -11.72 6.87 -14.13
C GLU A 60 -12.19 8.18 -13.49
N ALA A 61 -11.67 8.49 -12.31
CA ALA A 61 -11.97 9.73 -11.61
C ALA A 61 -10.77 10.20 -10.78
N GLU A 62 -10.60 11.52 -10.70
CA GLU A 62 -9.69 12.21 -9.78
C GLU A 62 -10.52 13.19 -8.95
N GLN A 63 -10.28 13.21 -7.64
CA GLN A 63 -10.88 14.17 -6.72
C GLN A 63 -9.79 14.80 -5.87
N THR A 64 -9.88 16.11 -5.69
CA THR A 64 -8.92 16.90 -4.92
C THR A 64 -9.65 17.64 -3.81
N ASP A 65 -9.09 17.58 -2.59
CA ASP A 65 -9.65 18.19 -1.39
C ASP A 65 -8.52 18.74 -0.48
N ASP A 66 -8.87 19.22 0.70
CA ASP A 66 -7.98 19.80 1.70
C ASP A 66 -7.13 20.96 1.14
N GLY A 67 -7.78 21.82 0.37
CA GLY A 67 -7.12 22.95 -0.30
C GLY A 67 -6.05 22.53 -1.32
N GLY A 68 -6.22 21.37 -1.95
CA GLY A 68 -5.27 20.83 -2.92
C GLY A 68 -4.22 19.88 -2.34
N ARG A 69 -4.27 19.59 -1.03
CA ARG A 69 -3.29 18.74 -0.36
C ARG A 69 -3.63 17.25 -0.38
N THR A 70 -4.85 16.89 -0.73
CA THR A 70 -5.27 15.50 -0.83
C THR A 70 -5.83 15.22 -2.21
N VAL A 71 -5.30 14.22 -2.90
CA VAL A 71 -5.79 13.77 -4.21
C VAL A 71 -6.13 12.29 -4.13
N LYS A 72 -7.35 11.94 -4.54
CA LYS A 72 -7.84 10.56 -4.61
C LYS A 72 -8.10 10.18 -6.06
N TRP A 73 -7.69 8.98 -6.43
CA TRP A 73 -7.95 8.38 -7.73
C TRP A 73 -8.84 7.15 -7.61
N LEU A 74 -9.85 7.05 -8.47
CA LEU A 74 -10.51 5.79 -8.80
C LEU A 74 -9.79 5.18 -10.01
N MET A 75 -9.25 3.98 -9.82
CA MET A 75 -8.53 3.23 -10.86
C MET A 75 -9.37 2.02 -11.28
N ARG A 76 -9.43 1.76 -12.59
CA ARG A 76 -10.11 0.61 -13.19
C ARG A 76 -9.12 -0.24 -13.95
N ALA A 77 -8.99 -1.49 -13.55
CA ALA A 77 -8.19 -2.47 -14.26
C ALA A 77 -8.94 -3.02 -15.50
N PRO A 78 -8.22 -3.54 -16.51
CA PRO A 78 -8.82 -4.07 -17.74
C PRO A 78 -9.84 -5.20 -17.54
N ASP A 79 -9.77 -5.91 -16.41
CA ASP A 79 -10.72 -6.96 -16.04
C ASP A 79 -11.99 -6.45 -15.36
N GLY A 80 -12.14 -5.13 -15.21
CA GLY A 80 -13.31 -4.49 -14.63
C GLY A 80 -13.19 -4.19 -13.14
N ALA A 81 -12.18 -4.76 -12.45
CA ALA A 81 -11.96 -4.51 -11.04
C ALA A 81 -11.58 -3.04 -10.78
N SER A 82 -12.06 -2.48 -9.67
CA SER A 82 -11.75 -1.12 -9.26
C SER A 82 -11.09 -1.04 -7.90
N TYR A 83 -10.18 -0.08 -7.78
CA TYR A 83 -9.51 0.23 -6.52
C TYR A 83 -9.12 1.70 -6.46
N GLU A 84 -8.87 2.19 -5.25
CA GLU A 84 -8.54 3.58 -5.00
C GLU A 84 -7.10 3.75 -4.50
N ALA A 85 -6.53 4.93 -4.74
CA ALA A 85 -5.30 5.38 -4.09
C ALA A 85 -5.43 6.85 -3.70
N VAL A 86 -4.81 7.24 -2.60
CA VAL A 86 -4.89 8.60 -2.05
C VAL A 86 -3.48 9.14 -1.79
N LEU A 87 -3.14 10.25 -2.43
CA LEU A 87 -1.91 11.00 -2.19
C LEU A 87 -2.22 12.17 -1.25
N MET A 88 -1.47 12.26 -0.15
CA MET A 88 -1.65 13.28 0.89
C MET A 88 -0.35 14.05 1.12
N ALA A 89 -0.45 15.37 1.11
CA ALA A 89 0.62 16.32 1.36
C ALA A 89 0.72 16.70 2.83
N TYR A 90 1.94 16.59 3.36
CA TYR A 90 2.36 17.10 4.66
C TYR A 90 3.59 18.00 4.48
N PRO A 91 3.91 18.86 5.46
CA PRO A 91 5.04 19.79 5.36
C PRO A 91 6.39 19.14 5.01
N ASP A 92 6.63 17.92 5.49
CA ASP A 92 7.91 17.22 5.37
C ASP A 92 7.87 16.01 4.42
N ARG A 93 6.70 15.63 3.91
CA ARG A 93 6.53 14.43 3.09
C ARG A 93 5.23 14.45 2.28
N ASN A 94 5.20 13.66 1.21
CA ASN A 94 3.96 13.13 0.65
C ASN A 94 3.79 11.67 1.04
N THR A 95 2.58 11.29 1.46
CA THR A 95 2.23 9.90 1.79
C THR A 95 1.23 9.38 0.78
N LEU A 96 1.53 8.24 0.16
CA LEU A 96 0.58 7.53 -0.68
C LEU A 96 -0.06 6.38 0.10
N CYS A 97 -1.38 6.43 0.24
CA CYS A 97 -2.21 5.32 0.66
C CYS A 97 -2.62 4.52 -0.57
N LEU A 98 -2.21 3.24 -0.64
CA LEU A 98 -2.45 2.39 -1.80
C LEU A 98 -3.27 1.15 -1.44
N SER A 99 -3.95 0.61 -2.44
CA SER A 99 -4.75 -0.61 -2.34
C SER A 99 -3.91 -1.86 -2.61
N SER A 100 -4.22 -2.94 -1.89
CA SER A 100 -3.60 -4.26 -2.04
C SER A 100 -4.55 -5.31 -2.64
N GLN A 101 -5.86 -5.04 -2.61
CA GLN A 101 -6.91 -5.86 -3.21
C GLN A 101 -7.97 -4.94 -3.84
N ALA A 102 -8.76 -5.49 -4.77
CA ALA A 102 -10.04 -4.92 -5.16
C ALA A 102 -11.11 -5.51 -4.22
N GLY A 103 -11.65 -4.66 -3.34
CA GLY A 103 -12.49 -5.10 -2.23
C GLY A 103 -11.68 -5.68 -1.06
N CYS A 104 -12.36 -6.25 -0.06
CA CYS A 104 -11.72 -6.88 1.10
C CYS A 104 -12.63 -7.93 1.73
N ALA A 105 -12.10 -9.12 2.03
CA ALA A 105 -12.85 -10.24 2.61
C ALA A 105 -12.94 -10.20 4.15
N MET A 106 -12.30 -9.22 4.81
CA MET A 106 -12.19 -9.21 6.28
C MET A 106 -13.49 -8.81 7.00
N GLY A 107 -14.45 -8.20 6.29
CA GLY A 107 -15.78 -7.92 6.83
C GLY A 107 -15.81 -6.95 8.02
N CYS A 108 -14.80 -6.07 8.17
CA CYS A 108 -14.80 -5.07 9.23
C CYS A 108 -16.02 -4.15 9.10
N THR A 109 -16.85 -4.05 10.15
CA THR A 109 -18.21 -3.49 10.05
C THR A 109 -18.22 -1.98 9.87
N PHE A 110 -17.16 -1.30 10.28
CA PHE A 110 -16.94 0.14 10.09
C PHE A 110 -16.26 0.48 8.74
N CYS A 111 -15.87 -0.51 7.94
CA CYS A 111 -15.12 -0.31 6.70
C CYS A 111 -16.02 -0.46 5.47
N ALA A 112 -16.15 0.60 4.67
CA ALA A 112 -16.90 0.56 3.41
C ALA A 112 -16.38 -0.53 2.45
N THR A 113 -15.06 -0.70 2.34
CA THR A 113 -14.46 -1.77 1.51
C THR A 113 -14.84 -3.17 1.98
N GLY A 114 -14.98 -3.38 3.30
CA GLY A 114 -15.44 -4.65 3.86
C GLY A 114 -16.90 -4.96 3.50
N GLN A 115 -17.73 -3.93 3.27
CA GLN A 115 -19.12 -4.07 2.87
C GLN A 115 -19.30 -4.37 1.37
N PHE A 116 -18.37 -3.93 0.52
CA PHE A 116 -18.38 -4.21 -0.92
C PHE A 116 -17.94 -5.65 -1.27
N GLY A 117 -17.49 -6.43 -0.28
CA GLY A 117 -16.99 -7.78 -0.48
C GLY A 117 -15.60 -7.81 -1.11
N PHE A 118 -15.17 -9.00 -1.52
CA PHE A 118 -13.86 -9.25 -2.13
C PHE A 118 -14.04 -9.66 -3.59
N GLU A 119 -13.32 -8.98 -4.48
CA GLU A 119 -13.30 -9.33 -5.91
C GLU A 119 -12.03 -10.10 -6.25
N ARG A 120 -10.85 -9.49 -6.04
CA ARG A 120 -9.57 -10.16 -6.28
C ARG A 120 -8.39 -9.51 -5.57
N HIS A 121 -7.30 -10.25 -5.52
CA HIS A 121 -5.98 -9.72 -5.19
C HIS A 121 -5.45 -8.83 -6.31
N LEU A 122 -4.74 -7.76 -5.94
CA LEU A 122 -3.94 -7.01 -6.91
C LEU A 122 -2.61 -7.72 -7.14
N ALA A 123 -2.12 -7.69 -8.37
CA ALA A 123 -0.77 -8.11 -8.71
C ALA A 123 0.25 -7.12 -8.11
N ALA A 124 1.46 -7.60 -7.85
CA ALA A 124 2.56 -6.74 -7.39
C ALA A 124 2.77 -5.51 -8.31
N GLY A 125 2.61 -5.70 -9.62
CA GLY A 125 2.70 -4.64 -10.62
C GLY A 125 1.63 -3.55 -10.47
N GLU A 126 0.40 -3.91 -10.09
CA GLU A 126 -0.69 -2.96 -9.86
C GLU A 126 -0.45 -2.11 -8.60
N MET A 127 0.08 -2.71 -7.52
CA MET A 127 0.46 -1.98 -6.31
C MET A 127 1.60 -0.98 -6.59
N VAL A 128 2.63 -1.41 -7.30
CA VAL A 128 3.78 -0.55 -7.65
C VAL A 128 3.37 0.55 -8.62
N ALA A 129 2.48 0.25 -9.56
CA ALA A 129 1.97 1.22 -10.52
C ALA A 129 1.21 2.36 -9.83
N GLN A 130 0.50 2.13 -8.72
CA GLN A 130 -0.11 3.20 -7.91
C GLN A 130 0.96 4.19 -7.41
N VAL A 131 2.10 3.69 -6.92
CA VAL A 131 3.21 4.53 -6.44
C VAL A 131 3.91 5.28 -7.57
N ALA A 132 4.15 4.60 -8.68
CA ALA A 132 4.78 5.20 -9.84
C ALA A 132 3.88 6.27 -10.48
N TYR A 133 2.57 6.01 -10.60
CA TYR A 133 1.59 6.98 -11.08
C TYR A 133 1.54 8.21 -10.18
N ALA A 134 1.39 8.03 -8.86
CA ALA A 134 1.40 9.15 -7.91
C ALA A 134 2.70 9.97 -8.00
N SER A 135 3.84 9.31 -8.19
CA SER A 135 5.14 9.99 -8.36
C SER A 135 5.20 10.79 -9.67
N ALA A 136 4.65 10.26 -10.76
CA ALA A 136 4.56 10.98 -12.04
C ALA A 136 3.59 12.18 -11.95
N ARG A 137 2.42 11.96 -11.34
CA ARG A 137 1.39 12.98 -11.12
C ARG A 137 1.87 14.12 -10.22
N LEU A 138 2.60 13.81 -9.15
CA LEU A 138 3.20 14.82 -8.26
C LEU A 138 4.30 15.65 -8.93
N ARG A 139 5.09 15.05 -9.83
CA ARG A 139 6.08 15.80 -10.62
C ARG A 139 5.43 16.72 -11.65
N HIS A 140 4.33 16.27 -12.25
CA HIS A 140 3.60 17.07 -13.24
C HIS A 140 2.87 18.23 -12.57
N GLU A 141 2.24 17.98 -11.43
CA GLU A 141 1.47 18.96 -10.68
C GLU A 141 1.71 18.73 -9.18
N PRO A 142 2.65 19.50 -8.58
CA PRO A 142 3.02 19.42 -7.17
C PRO A 142 1.87 19.75 -6.22
N LEU A 143 1.84 19.08 -5.06
CA LEU A 143 0.88 19.41 -4.01
C LEU A 143 1.37 20.57 -3.13
N PRO A 144 0.51 21.53 -2.76
CA PRO A 144 0.91 22.71 -1.99
C PRO A 144 1.58 22.39 -0.66
N GLY A 145 2.68 23.09 -0.37
CA GLY A 145 3.35 23.01 0.94
C GLY A 145 4.00 21.66 1.25
N SER A 146 4.39 20.89 0.23
CA SER A 146 5.03 19.57 0.39
C SER A 146 6.23 19.38 -0.55
N PRO A 147 7.13 18.42 -0.26
CA PRO A 147 8.24 18.09 -1.16
C PRO A 147 7.78 17.43 -2.47
N GLU A 148 8.52 17.60 -3.57
CA GLU A 148 8.18 17.06 -4.91
C GLU A 148 8.42 15.54 -5.09
N ARG A 149 8.28 14.75 -4.01
CA ARG A 149 8.43 13.29 -4.06
C ARG A 149 7.47 12.59 -3.11
N VAL A 150 7.07 11.38 -3.47
CA VAL A 150 6.40 10.45 -2.55
C VAL A 150 7.44 9.98 -1.52
N GLY A 151 7.26 10.41 -0.28
CA GLY A 151 8.18 10.12 0.83
C GLY A 151 7.82 8.86 1.60
N ASN A 152 6.52 8.53 1.65
CA ASN A 152 5.96 7.44 2.44
C ASN A 152 4.90 6.68 1.65
N VAL A 153 4.83 5.37 1.87
CA VAL A 153 3.83 4.48 1.28
C VAL A 153 3.16 3.68 2.40
N VAL A 154 1.84 3.71 2.44
CA VAL A 154 1.06 2.96 3.42
C VAL A 154 0.08 2.03 2.71
N PHE A 155 0.11 0.75 3.08
CA PHE A 155 -0.84 -0.25 2.60
C PHE A 155 -2.09 -0.21 3.48
N MET A 156 -2.86 0.86 3.31
CA MET A 156 -4.07 1.19 4.08
C MET A 156 -5.26 1.58 3.18
N GLY A 157 -5.13 1.34 1.87
CA GLY A 157 -6.23 1.50 0.93
C GLY A 157 -7.16 0.30 1.00
N MET A 158 -7.64 -0.15 -0.15
CA MET A 158 -8.54 -1.29 -0.21
C MET A 158 -7.77 -2.61 -0.02
N GLY A 159 -8.31 -3.48 0.85
CA GLY A 159 -7.82 -4.84 1.07
C GLY A 159 -7.03 -5.06 2.36
N GLU A 160 -6.89 -6.33 2.74
CA GLU A 160 -5.97 -6.82 3.78
C GLU A 160 -4.65 -7.25 3.12
N PRO A 161 -3.56 -6.49 3.31
CA PRO A 161 -2.30 -6.74 2.62
C PRO A 161 -1.73 -8.15 2.88
N LEU A 162 -1.85 -8.65 4.12
CA LEU A 162 -1.28 -9.96 4.47
C LEU A 162 -2.07 -11.13 3.89
N ALA A 163 -3.33 -10.92 3.49
CA ALA A 163 -4.09 -11.91 2.72
C ALA A 163 -3.60 -12.02 1.27
N ASN A 164 -2.86 -11.02 0.77
CA ASN A 164 -2.24 -11.01 -0.56
C ASN A 164 -0.71 -11.14 -0.51
N TYR A 165 -0.21 -12.03 0.37
CA TYR A 165 1.18 -12.00 0.83
C TYR A 165 2.23 -12.04 -0.28
N ASP A 166 2.11 -12.95 -1.26
CA ASP A 166 3.17 -13.13 -2.25
C ASP A 166 3.26 -11.93 -3.21
N ASN A 167 2.12 -11.34 -3.60
CA ASN A 167 2.10 -10.10 -4.38
C ASN A 167 2.56 -8.90 -3.55
N LEU A 168 2.15 -8.82 -2.28
CA LEU A 168 2.61 -7.79 -1.35
C LEU A 168 4.13 -7.82 -1.25
N ARG A 169 4.71 -8.98 -0.99
CA ARG A 169 6.15 -9.19 -0.85
C ARG A 169 6.91 -8.76 -2.10
N GLU A 170 6.44 -9.17 -3.27
CA GLU A 170 7.04 -8.79 -4.55
C GLU A 170 6.88 -7.29 -4.82
N GLY A 171 5.73 -6.70 -4.48
CA GLY A 171 5.50 -5.25 -4.56
C GLY A 171 6.47 -4.47 -3.68
N VAL A 172 6.62 -4.86 -2.41
CA VAL A 172 7.59 -4.27 -1.47
C VAL A 172 9.01 -4.41 -1.99
N ARG A 173 9.40 -5.58 -2.52
CA ARG A 173 10.71 -5.77 -3.15
C ARG A 173 10.95 -4.75 -4.26
N ARG A 174 9.98 -4.56 -5.17
CA ARG A 174 10.08 -3.59 -6.28
C ARG A 174 10.15 -2.15 -5.78
N LEU A 175 9.33 -1.76 -4.80
CA LEU A 175 9.38 -0.44 -4.17
C LEU A 175 10.77 -0.15 -3.58
N VAL A 176 11.35 -1.12 -2.88
CA VAL A 176 12.67 -0.96 -2.24
C VAL A 176 13.81 -1.02 -3.26
N LYS A 177 13.87 -2.08 -4.08
CA LYS A 177 15.02 -2.36 -4.94
C LYS A 177 14.99 -1.55 -6.25
N GLU A 178 13.85 -1.50 -6.92
CA GLU A 178 13.73 -0.83 -8.21
C GLU A 178 13.45 0.67 -8.04
N MET A 179 12.54 1.06 -7.14
CA MET A 179 12.21 2.48 -6.93
C MET A 179 13.12 3.18 -5.91
N GLY A 180 13.79 2.42 -5.04
CA GLY A 180 14.68 3.00 -4.03
C GLY A 180 13.97 3.62 -2.83
N ILE A 181 12.71 3.24 -2.59
CA ILE A 181 11.97 3.69 -1.41
C ILE A 181 12.57 2.99 -0.19
N SER A 182 12.90 3.76 0.85
CA SER A 182 13.37 3.19 2.11
C SER A 182 12.29 2.30 2.71
N GLY A 183 12.64 1.07 3.10
CA GLY A 183 11.70 0.18 3.81
C GLY A 183 11.12 0.81 5.08
N ARG A 184 11.86 1.73 5.71
CA ARG A 184 11.40 2.49 6.90
C ARG A 184 10.26 3.45 6.60
N SER A 185 10.07 3.81 5.33
CA SER A 185 9.01 4.67 4.83
C SER A 185 7.80 3.88 4.32
N ILE A 186 7.83 2.54 4.41
CA ILE A 186 6.74 1.66 4.03
C ILE A 186 6.07 1.12 5.29
N THR A 187 4.76 1.34 5.40
CA THR A 187 3.94 0.80 6.48
C THR A 187 2.96 -0.23 5.92
N ILE A 188 2.98 -1.43 6.50
CA ILE A 188 1.97 -2.45 6.25
C ILE A 188 0.96 -2.39 7.40
N SER A 189 -0.30 -2.08 7.11
CA SER A 189 -1.38 -2.24 8.08
C SER A 189 -2.01 -3.63 7.93
N THR A 190 -2.48 -4.21 9.03
CA THR A 190 -3.23 -5.47 9.03
C THR A 190 -4.30 -5.47 10.12
N VAL A 191 -5.43 -6.13 9.83
CA VAL A 191 -6.48 -6.43 10.83
C VAL A 191 -6.13 -7.62 11.73
N GLY A 192 -4.94 -8.21 11.55
CA GLY A 192 -4.41 -9.23 12.44
C GLY A 192 -4.38 -10.63 11.86
N LEU A 193 -3.95 -10.78 10.61
CA LEU A 193 -3.69 -12.10 10.03
C LEU A 193 -2.39 -12.67 10.62
N VAL A 194 -2.47 -13.28 11.80
CA VAL A 194 -1.33 -13.70 12.63
C VAL A 194 -0.25 -14.47 11.85
N PRO A 195 -0.55 -15.52 11.05
CA PRO A 195 0.49 -16.20 10.27
C PRO A 195 1.22 -15.29 9.28
N GLY A 196 0.51 -14.31 8.70
CA GLY A 196 1.10 -13.31 7.81
C GLY A 196 2.02 -12.34 8.56
N MET A 197 1.68 -11.95 9.79
CA MET A 197 2.52 -11.08 10.62
C MET A 197 3.84 -11.76 10.97
N LEU A 198 3.79 -13.03 11.38
CA LEU A 198 4.98 -13.83 11.66
C LEU A 198 5.86 -13.98 10.41
N ARG A 199 5.25 -14.24 9.25
CA ARG A 199 5.98 -14.35 7.98
C ARG A 199 6.62 -13.01 7.57
N LEU A 200 5.93 -11.87 7.78
CA LEU A 200 6.45 -10.53 7.50
C LEU A 200 7.63 -10.16 8.42
N ALA A 201 7.63 -10.65 9.67
CA ALA A 201 8.72 -10.46 10.63
C ALA A 201 10.06 -10.99 10.10
N GLU A 202 10.03 -12.05 9.29
CA GLU A 202 11.23 -12.66 8.70
C GLU A 202 11.75 -11.98 7.42
N GLU A 203 10.98 -11.06 6.82
CA GLU A 203 11.41 -10.39 5.58
C GLU A 203 12.63 -9.47 5.81
N PRO A 204 13.52 -9.28 4.83
CA PRO A 204 14.78 -8.54 5.06
C PRO A 204 14.59 -7.01 5.16
N TRP A 205 13.39 -6.49 4.92
CA TRP A 205 13.13 -5.04 4.88
C TRP A 205 12.69 -4.49 6.25
N PRO A 206 13.17 -3.30 6.65
CA PRO A 206 12.81 -2.68 7.92
C PRO A 206 11.45 -1.97 7.84
N LEU A 207 10.39 -2.72 7.56
CA LEU A 207 9.02 -2.23 7.38
C LEU A 207 8.41 -1.81 8.72
N THR A 208 7.55 -0.79 8.71
CA THR A 208 6.67 -0.48 9.86
C THR A 208 5.44 -1.39 9.80
N LEU A 209 5.05 -1.95 10.94
CA LEU A 209 3.77 -2.63 11.08
C LEU A 209 2.79 -1.69 11.79
N ALA A 210 1.61 -1.55 11.21
CA ALA A 210 0.45 -0.93 11.84
C ALA A 210 -0.60 -2.01 12.12
N LEU A 211 -1.19 -1.97 13.30
CA LEU A 211 -2.16 -2.95 13.75
C LEU A 211 -3.53 -2.31 13.89
N SER A 212 -4.46 -2.71 13.03
CA SER A 212 -5.88 -2.34 13.11
C SER A 212 -6.57 -3.10 14.25
N LEU A 213 -6.47 -2.54 15.47
CA LEU A 213 -6.91 -3.17 16.71
C LEU A 213 -8.40 -2.89 16.99
N HIS A 214 -8.76 -1.62 17.12
CA HIS A 214 -10.12 -1.07 17.22
C HIS A 214 -11.03 -1.52 18.38
N ALA A 215 -10.58 -2.45 19.23
CA ALA A 215 -11.21 -2.80 20.50
C ALA A 215 -10.17 -3.47 21.41
N ALA A 216 -10.35 -3.34 22.73
CA ALA A 216 -9.42 -3.84 23.74
C ALA A 216 -9.95 -5.11 24.46
N ASP A 217 -11.10 -5.63 24.05
CA ASP A 217 -11.65 -6.91 24.47
C ASP A 217 -12.18 -7.68 23.25
N ASP A 218 -12.15 -9.01 23.34
CA ASP A 218 -12.51 -9.89 22.23
C ASP A 218 -13.99 -9.78 21.84
N GLU A 219 -14.90 -9.57 22.79
CA GLU A 219 -16.34 -9.50 22.50
C GLU A 219 -16.65 -8.33 21.56
N LEU A 220 -16.15 -7.14 21.89
CA LEU A 220 -16.31 -5.98 21.03
C LEU A 220 -15.50 -6.13 19.74
N ARG A 221 -14.27 -6.66 19.82
CA ARG A 221 -13.42 -6.80 18.65
C ARG A 221 -14.01 -7.73 17.62
N SER A 222 -14.57 -8.88 18.00
CA SER A 222 -15.24 -9.79 17.07
C SER A 222 -16.44 -9.16 16.36
N ARG A 223 -17.17 -8.24 17.00
CA ARG A 223 -18.26 -7.49 16.35
C ARG A 223 -17.75 -6.46 15.33
N LEU A 224 -16.59 -5.86 15.56
CA LEU A 224 -16.02 -4.81 14.69
C LEU A 224 -15.13 -5.40 13.59
N VAL A 225 -14.34 -6.41 13.93
CA VAL A 225 -13.30 -7.07 13.14
C VAL A 225 -13.49 -8.59 13.27
N PRO A 226 -14.33 -9.21 12.42
CA PRO A 226 -14.69 -10.64 12.53
C PRO A 226 -13.50 -11.62 12.54
N LEU A 227 -12.35 -11.23 11.99
CA LEU A 227 -11.12 -12.04 12.04
C LEU A 227 -10.69 -12.37 13.48
N ASN A 228 -11.13 -11.57 14.47
CA ASN A 228 -10.84 -11.81 15.87
C ASN A 228 -11.33 -13.18 16.39
N ASP A 229 -12.43 -13.71 15.84
CA ASP A 229 -12.93 -15.04 16.21
C ASP A 229 -11.94 -16.17 15.87
N ARG A 230 -11.05 -15.90 14.91
CA ARG A 230 -9.98 -16.83 14.50
C ARG A 230 -8.65 -16.54 15.20
N TYR A 231 -8.34 -15.26 15.40
CA TYR A 231 -7.11 -14.80 16.07
C TYR A 231 -7.47 -13.77 17.14
N PRO A 232 -7.76 -14.21 18.37
CA PRO A 232 -8.10 -13.34 19.50
C PRO A 232 -6.99 -12.34 19.84
N ILE A 233 -7.33 -11.34 20.65
CA ILE A 233 -6.42 -10.24 21.01
C ILE A 233 -5.09 -10.74 21.59
N ASP A 234 -5.11 -11.75 22.47
CA ASP A 234 -3.87 -12.27 23.07
C ASP A 234 -2.91 -12.87 22.04
N GLU A 235 -3.43 -13.65 21.07
CA GLU A 235 -2.63 -14.20 19.97
C GLU A 235 -2.11 -13.09 19.06
N LEU A 236 -2.93 -12.07 18.83
CA LEU A 236 -2.59 -10.93 18.01
C LEU A 236 -1.45 -10.10 18.62
N ILE A 237 -1.53 -9.83 19.93
CA ILE A 237 -0.52 -9.11 20.69
C ILE A 237 0.78 -9.92 20.73
N ALA A 238 0.72 -11.24 20.91
CA ALA A 238 1.90 -12.10 20.86
C ALA A 238 2.61 -12.01 19.49
N ALA A 239 1.85 -12.05 18.39
CA ALA A 239 2.41 -11.90 17.05
C ALA A 239 2.99 -10.50 16.79
N ALA A 240 2.33 -9.45 17.28
CA ALA A 240 2.80 -8.07 17.16
C ALA A 240 4.09 -7.86 17.96
N ARG A 241 4.16 -8.41 19.18
CA ARG A 241 5.36 -8.39 20.03
C ARG A 241 6.52 -9.08 19.34
N HIS A 242 6.30 -10.27 18.79
CA HIS A 242 7.32 -10.98 18.03
C HIS A 242 7.84 -10.15 16.85
N TYR A 243 6.95 -9.48 16.11
CA TYR A 243 7.35 -8.58 15.03
C TYR A 243 8.25 -7.43 15.53
N VAL A 244 7.89 -6.79 16.64
CA VAL A 244 8.69 -5.71 17.26
C VAL A 244 10.07 -6.22 17.68
N GLU A 245 10.14 -7.39 18.32
CA GLU A 245 11.39 -8.03 18.76
C GLU A 245 12.32 -8.34 17.58
N VAL A 246 11.79 -8.94 16.51
CA VAL A 246 12.59 -9.32 15.33
C VAL A 246 13.04 -8.09 14.53
N LYS A 247 12.16 -7.11 14.31
CA LYS A 247 12.48 -5.93 13.48
C LYS A 247 13.20 -4.83 14.23
N GLY A 248 13.08 -4.77 15.56
CA GLY A 248 13.52 -3.61 16.35
C GLY A 248 12.83 -2.31 15.91
N ARG A 249 11.58 -2.40 15.44
CA ARG A 249 10.79 -1.29 14.90
C ARG A 249 9.58 -1.05 15.80
N ARG A 250 9.24 0.22 16.03
CA ARG A 250 8.01 0.59 16.73
C ARG A 250 6.79 0.13 15.94
N LEU A 251 5.81 -0.42 16.65
CA LEU A 251 4.49 -0.75 16.16
C LEU A 251 3.58 0.48 16.23
N THR A 252 2.70 0.66 15.25
CA THR A 252 1.59 1.62 15.36
C THR A 252 0.30 0.87 15.70
N LEU A 253 -0.44 1.33 16.71
CA LEU A 253 -1.80 0.83 16.97
C LEU A 253 -2.81 1.77 16.30
N GLU A 254 -3.73 1.20 15.53
CA GLU A 254 -4.78 1.94 14.84
C GLU A 254 -6.12 1.72 15.53
N TRP A 255 -6.79 2.83 15.80
CA TRP A 255 -8.05 2.85 16.55
C TRP A 255 -9.02 3.82 15.89
N VAL A 256 -10.02 3.29 15.20
CA VAL A 256 -11.16 4.11 14.75
C VAL A 256 -12.04 4.39 15.96
N LEU A 257 -12.33 5.66 16.24
CA LEU A 257 -13.24 6.04 17.32
C LEU A 257 -14.67 6.04 16.80
N ILE A 258 -15.50 5.17 17.39
CA ILE A 258 -16.92 4.99 17.06
C ILE A 258 -17.73 5.38 18.29
N ALA A 259 -18.52 6.44 18.14
CA ALA A 259 -19.25 7.07 19.23
C ALA A 259 -20.17 6.09 19.98
N GLY A 260 -19.95 5.96 21.28
CA GLY A 260 -20.72 5.08 22.17
C GLY A 260 -20.45 3.58 21.98
N VAL A 261 -19.44 3.21 21.19
CA VAL A 261 -19.10 1.81 20.88
C VAL A 261 -17.74 1.45 21.44
N ASN A 262 -16.68 2.14 21.00
CA ASN A 262 -15.30 1.83 21.38
C ASN A 262 -14.50 3.06 21.86
N ASP A 263 -15.18 4.15 22.20
CA ASP A 263 -14.63 5.42 22.70
C ASP A 263 -14.82 5.59 24.22
N THR A 264 -15.01 4.50 24.95
CA THR A 264 -15.26 4.52 26.40
C THR A 264 -13.96 4.55 27.23
N PRO A 265 -14.01 5.03 28.49
CA PRO A 265 -12.86 4.97 29.39
C PRO A 265 -12.31 3.57 29.66
N GLU A 266 -13.15 2.53 29.60
CA GLU A 266 -12.76 1.12 29.74
C GLU A 266 -11.89 0.69 28.56
N GLN A 267 -12.33 0.98 27.34
CA GLN A 267 -11.56 0.70 26.12
C GLN A 267 -10.23 1.46 26.12
N ALA A 268 -10.23 2.73 26.53
CA ALA A 268 -9.01 3.52 26.62
C ALA A 268 -8.00 2.92 27.61
N ARG A 269 -8.47 2.40 28.76
CA ARG A 269 -7.61 1.71 29.74
C ARG A 269 -7.06 0.39 29.18
N GLY A 270 -7.89 -0.40 28.50
CA GLY A 270 -7.46 -1.62 27.83
C GLY A 270 -6.40 -1.34 26.75
N LEU A 271 -6.67 -0.36 25.88
CA LEU A 271 -5.72 0.10 24.87
C LEU A 271 -4.40 0.56 25.50
N ALA A 272 -4.44 1.31 26.61
CA ALA A 272 -3.24 1.76 27.31
C ALA A 272 -2.41 0.56 27.84
N SER A 273 -3.05 -0.49 28.34
CA SER A 273 -2.37 -1.72 28.76
C SER A 273 -1.67 -2.41 27.59
N ILE A 274 -2.38 -2.57 26.47
CA ILE A 274 -1.86 -3.20 25.24
C ILE A 274 -0.69 -2.38 24.67
N ALA A 275 -0.82 -1.04 24.62
CA ALA A 275 0.22 -0.15 24.14
C ALA A 275 1.48 -0.23 25.02
N ALA A 276 1.33 -0.26 26.34
CA ALA A 276 2.44 -0.40 27.28
C ALA A 276 3.18 -1.74 27.08
N GLU A 277 2.44 -2.83 26.86
CA GLU A 277 3.00 -4.16 26.61
C GLU A 277 3.80 -4.22 25.31
N LEU A 278 3.34 -3.55 24.26
CA LEU A 278 3.97 -3.55 22.93
C LEU A 278 5.04 -2.45 22.75
N GLY A 279 5.21 -1.56 23.72
CA GLY A 279 6.07 -0.38 23.59
C GLY A 279 5.63 0.55 22.45
N ALA A 280 4.32 0.58 22.20
CA ALA A 280 3.69 1.29 21.08
C ALA A 280 3.40 2.76 21.38
#